data_AF-A0A6G3BXU2-F1
#
_entry.id   AF-A0A6G3BXU2-F1
#
_cell.length_a   1.000
_cell.length_b   1.000
_cell.length_c   1.000
_cell.angle_alpha   90.00
_cell.angle_beta   90.00
_cell.angle_gamma   90.00
#
_symmetry.space_group_name_H-M   'P 1'
#
loop_
_entity.id
_entity.type
_entity.pdbx_description
1 polymer ?
#
loop_
_entity_poly.entity_id
_entity_poly.type
_entity_poly.pdbx_seq_one_letter_code
_entity_poly.pdbx_strand_id
1 'polypeptide(L)'
;MGAHIEADDAGDDGAGRAARRDEAVRAAVEQGLLGPDSPIVGLLDVTGIRESAAELRAAFAAVVAPGTPVLHAFAVKATPLVPVLRLLREEGVGAEVASPGELALARAAGMPVETTVLDSPAKTPAELREALSLGIAVNADNPQELDRIDTLMRSGAGRSPLGIRVNPQVGGGSIEALSTATATSKFGVALRDEGAREWVVQAYLDRPWLTRLHAHTGSQGVPLTLMARGVAETYALAEEINRRAGRRQVDTLDIGGGLPVNFASDATTPTYAQYARLLAREVPGLLDGRYRLVTEFGRSLLAKHGTVVARVEYTKTSGGRAVAVTHAGVQVAARTVYVPGSWPLRIGAYDAKGRPKEGPAVVQDVAGPACFAGDLLAEGRSMPLLEQGDYAVALDTGAYYFAHHYGYNSLVRPGVYGFGPGGRFAVVRRAQTVEEVVAESGGAQVDALTRAGWRVP
;
A
#
# COMPACT_ATOMS: atom_id res chain seq x y z
N MET A 1 20.90 20.67 -21.48
CA MET A 1 19.87 20.87 -22.52
C MET A 1 18.72 19.96 -22.15
N GLY A 2 17.70 20.53 -21.51
CA GLY A 2 16.65 19.78 -20.82
C GLY A 2 15.74 19.08 -21.82
N ALA A 3 15.60 17.76 -21.69
CA ALA A 3 14.58 17.01 -22.40
C ALA A 3 13.24 17.31 -21.73
N HIS A 4 12.42 18.10 -22.41
CA HIS A 4 10.99 18.16 -22.17
C HIS A 4 10.43 16.75 -22.36
N ILE A 5 10.00 16.11 -21.27
CA ILE A 5 9.14 14.94 -21.34
C ILE A 5 7.75 15.50 -21.64
N GLU A 6 7.28 15.26 -22.86
CA GLU A 6 5.94 15.63 -23.33
C GLU A 6 4.90 15.13 -22.33
N ALA A 7 4.06 16.07 -21.89
CA ALA A 7 2.94 15.86 -21.01
C ALA A 7 1.69 15.63 -21.87
N ASP A 8 1.60 14.47 -22.52
CA ASP A 8 0.39 14.06 -23.23
C ASP A 8 -0.30 12.89 -22.50
N ASP A 9 -1.64 13.03 -22.36
CA ASP A 9 -2.67 12.13 -21.80
C ASP A 9 -2.99 12.09 -20.29
N ALA A 10 -2.41 12.94 -19.42
CA ALA A 10 -2.76 12.91 -17.98
C ALA A 10 -4.03 13.70 -17.56
N GLY A 11 -4.73 14.34 -18.52
CA GLY A 11 -5.73 15.38 -18.24
C GLY A 11 -7.16 14.91 -17.95
N ASP A 12 -7.57 13.72 -18.40
CA ASP A 12 -9.00 13.33 -18.44
C ASP A 12 -9.44 12.42 -17.25
N ASP A 13 -8.59 11.47 -16.83
CA ASP A 13 -8.88 10.49 -15.76
C ASP A 13 -9.16 11.16 -14.40
N GLY A 14 -8.43 12.23 -14.06
CA GLY A 14 -8.60 12.94 -12.80
C GLY A 14 -9.99 13.58 -12.63
N ALA A 15 -10.56 14.12 -13.71
CA ALA A 15 -11.87 14.78 -13.70
C ALA A 15 -13.01 13.75 -13.53
N GLY A 16 -12.94 12.62 -14.25
CA GLY A 16 -13.90 11.54 -14.11
C GLY A 16 -13.94 10.97 -12.70
N ARG A 17 -12.77 10.74 -12.08
CA ARG A 17 -12.65 10.30 -10.70
C ARG A 17 -13.24 11.28 -9.69
N ALA A 18 -12.96 12.57 -9.85
CA ALA A 18 -13.51 13.61 -8.98
C ALA A 18 -15.04 13.63 -9.06
N ALA A 19 -15.63 13.56 -10.26
CA ALA A 19 -17.07 13.52 -10.44
C ALA A 19 -17.72 12.29 -9.77
N ARG A 20 -17.13 11.09 -9.94
CA ARG A 20 -17.62 9.86 -9.28
C ARG A 20 -17.57 9.95 -7.76
N ARG A 21 -16.49 10.52 -7.21
CA ARG A 21 -16.36 10.77 -5.78
C ARG A 21 -17.45 11.73 -5.29
N ASP A 22 -17.67 12.84 -5.99
CA ASP A 22 -18.64 13.85 -5.58
C ASP A 22 -20.07 13.29 -5.61
N GLU A 23 -20.40 12.48 -6.63
CA GLU A 23 -21.65 11.72 -6.67
C GLU A 23 -21.78 10.77 -5.48
N ALA A 24 -20.71 10.03 -5.14
CA ALA A 24 -20.71 9.09 -4.02
C ALA A 24 -20.87 9.78 -2.66
N VAL A 25 -20.21 10.91 -2.41
CA VAL A 25 -20.38 11.64 -1.14
C VAL A 25 -21.84 12.10 -0.98
N ARG A 26 -22.42 12.68 -2.03
CA ARG A 26 -23.84 13.09 -2.03
C ARG A 26 -24.77 11.91 -1.80
N ALA A 27 -24.58 10.81 -2.54
CA ALA A 27 -25.40 9.61 -2.41
C ALA A 27 -25.30 8.98 -1.02
N ALA A 28 -24.12 8.99 -0.40
CA ALA A 28 -23.93 8.49 0.96
C ALA A 28 -24.76 9.28 1.99
N VAL A 29 -24.87 10.61 1.82
CA VAL A 29 -25.71 11.46 2.67
C VAL A 29 -27.19 11.22 2.38
N GLU A 30 -27.60 11.24 1.11
CA GLU A 30 -29.01 11.06 0.70
C GLU A 30 -29.58 9.70 1.13
N GLN A 31 -28.75 8.65 1.18
CA GLN A 31 -29.14 7.29 1.57
C GLN A 31 -28.97 7.01 3.07
N GLY A 32 -28.50 7.98 3.86
CA GLY A 32 -28.29 7.83 5.30
C GLY A 32 -27.10 6.92 5.68
N LEU A 33 -26.20 6.63 4.73
CA LEU A 33 -24.94 5.93 5.00
C LEU A 33 -23.99 6.78 5.84
N LEU A 34 -24.08 8.10 5.65
CA LEU A 34 -23.29 9.14 6.31
C LEU A 34 -24.26 10.19 6.89
N GLY A 35 -24.13 10.47 8.19
CA GLY A 35 -25.01 11.38 8.91
C GLY A 35 -24.71 11.40 10.42
N PRO A 36 -25.60 11.93 11.27
CA PRO A 36 -25.36 12.01 12.72
C PRO A 36 -25.06 10.67 13.39
N ASP A 37 -25.72 9.57 12.97
CA ASP A 37 -25.54 8.24 13.57
C ASP A 37 -24.36 7.45 12.97
N SER A 38 -23.87 7.88 11.81
CA SER A 38 -22.71 7.32 11.11
C SER A 38 -21.85 8.47 10.60
N PRO A 39 -21.10 9.15 11.49
CA PRO A 39 -20.51 10.44 11.16
C PRO A 39 -19.17 10.32 10.42
N ILE A 40 -18.70 9.09 10.16
CA ILE A 40 -17.47 8.82 9.42
C ILE A 40 -17.61 7.55 8.59
N VAL A 41 -17.21 7.62 7.32
CA VAL A 41 -17.15 6.46 6.41
C VAL A 41 -15.88 6.49 5.56
N GLY A 42 -15.38 5.31 5.22
CA GLY A 42 -14.44 5.12 4.11
C GLY A 42 -15.19 4.76 2.83
N LEU A 43 -14.85 5.40 1.72
CA LEU A 43 -15.41 5.15 0.39
C LEU A 43 -14.30 4.67 -0.56
N LEU A 44 -14.58 3.63 -1.34
CA LEU A 44 -13.68 3.05 -2.35
C LEU A 44 -14.30 3.12 -3.75
N ASP A 45 -13.62 3.79 -4.69
CA ASP A 45 -14.04 3.87 -6.10
C ASP A 45 -13.74 2.55 -6.83
N VAL A 46 -14.73 1.67 -6.92
CA VAL A 46 -14.55 0.34 -7.53
C VAL A 46 -14.22 0.45 -9.02
N THR A 47 -14.80 1.42 -9.72
CA THR A 47 -14.48 1.66 -11.14
C THR A 47 -13.03 2.08 -11.29
N GLY A 48 -12.59 3.05 -10.49
CA GLY A 48 -11.21 3.52 -10.51
C GLY A 48 -10.17 2.44 -10.16
N ILE A 49 -10.47 1.55 -9.21
CA ILE A 49 -9.58 0.43 -8.87
C ILE A 49 -9.38 -0.51 -10.07
N ARG A 50 -10.45 -0.81 -10.82
CA ARG A 50 -10.36 -1.64 -12.03
C ARG A 50 -9.55 -0.95 -13.14
N GLU A 51 -9.82 0.34 -13.35
CA GLU A 51 -9.07 1.18 -14.30
C GLU A 51 -7.56 1.15 -13.97
N SER A 52 -7.18 1.39 -12.72
CA SER A 52 -5.78 1.37 -12.28
C SER A 52 -5.10 0.00 -12.46
N ALA A 53 -5.82 -1.10 -12.19
CA ALA A 53 -5.31 -2.45 -12.40
C ALA A 53 -5.09 -2.75 -13.91
N ALA A 54 -6.03 -2.31 -14.76
CA ALA A 54 -5.92 -2.45 -16.21
C ALA A 54 -4.77 -1.61 -16.78
N GLU A 55 -4.61 -0.37 -16.32
CA GLU A 55 -3.50 0.52 -16.70
C GLU A 55 -2.14 -0.07 -16.34
N LEU A 56 -2.00 -0.60 -15.12
CA LEU A 56 -0.77 -1.27 -14.68
C LEU A 56 -0.41 -2.43 -15.62
N ARG A 57 -1.38 -3.30 -15.89
CA ARG A 57 -1.17 -4.45 -16.77
C ARG A 57 -0.82 -4.03 -18.19
N ALA A 58 -1.54 -3.05 -18.74
CA ALA A 58 -1.30 -2.54 -20.09
C ALA A 58 0.09 -1.90 -20.21
N ALA A 59 0.51 -1.14 -19.20
CA ALA A 59 1.82 -0.47 -19.18
C ALA A 59 2.99 -1.44 -19.30
N PHE A 60 2.95 -2.56 -18.56
CA PHE A 60 4.01 -3.57 -18.62
C PHE A 60 3.88 -4.47 -19.86
N ALA A 61 2.67 -4.85 -20.25
CA ALA A 61 2.42 -5.61 -21.48
C ALA A 61 2.94 -4.89 -22.74
N ALA A 62 2.94 -3.56 -22.75
CA ALA A 62 3.43 -2.75 -23.87
C ALA A 62 4.96 -2.73 -24.03
N VAL A 63 5.72 -3.12 -22.98
CA VAL A 63 7.19 -3.00 -22.99
C VAL A 63 7.93 -4.34 -22.86
N VAL A 64 7.26 -5.40 -22.40
CA VAL A 64 7.85 -6.75 -22.34
C VAL A 64 7.74 -7.46 -23.68
N ALA A 65 8.68 -8.37 -23.96
CA ALA A 65 8.59 -9.24 -25.13
C ALA A 65 7.30 -10.09 -25.09
N PRO A 66 6.65 -10.36 -26.25
CA PRO A 66 5.44 -11.17 -26.29
C PRO A 66 5.59 -12.52 -25.59
N GLY A 67 4.59 -12.89 -24.77
CA GLY A 67 4.60 -14.14 -24.01
C GLY A 67 5.40 -14.11 -22.71
N THR A 68 6.06 -12.98 -22.37
CA THR A 68 6.75 -12.82 -21.08
C THR A 68 5.73 -12.87 -19.93
N PRO A 69 5.88 -13.80 -18.96
CA PRO A 69 5.02 -13.82 -17.79
C PRO A 69 5.30 -12.62 -16.88
N VAL A 70 4.27 -11.82 -16.62
CA VAL A 70 4.32 -10.70 -15.66
C VAL A 70 3.27 -10.94 -14.58
N LEU A 71 3.73 -10.99 -13.33
CA LEU A 71 2.87 -11.01 -12.15
C LEU A 71 2.86 -9.62 -11.50
N HIS A 72 1.68 -9.02 -11.44
CA HIS A 72 1.45 -7.86 -10.58
C HIS A 72 0.89 -8.39 -9.26
N ALA A 73 1.69 -8.38 -8.19
CA ALA A 73 1.28 -8.79 -6.85
C ALA A 73 0.89 -7.55 -6.04
N PHE A 74 -0.38 -7.39 -5.68
CA PHE A 74 -0.79 -6.23 -4.89
C PHE A 74 -0.22 -6.33 -3.47
N ALA A 75 0.49 -5.28 -3.04
CA ALA A 75 1.02 -5.22 -1.67
C ALA A 75 -0.11 -5.05 -0.66
N VAL A 76 -0.52 -6.15 -0.02
CA VAL A 76 -1.75 -6.24 0.80
C VAL A 76 -1.76 -5.21 1.93
N LYS A 77 -0.58 -4.92 2.51
CA LYS A 77 -0.35 -3.85 3.50
C LYS A 77 -0.88 -2.47 3.11
N ALA A 78 -1.07 -2.19 1.82
CA ALA A 78 -1.68 -0.93 1.38
C ALA A 78 -3.18 -0.87 1.73
N THR A 79 -3.93 -1.95 1.49
CA THR A 79 -5.39 -2.00 1.72
C THR A 79 -5.81 -3.44 2.04
N PRO A 80 -5.61 -3.92 3.29
CA PRO A 80 -5.83 -5.29 3.71
C PRO A 80 -7.32 -5.60 3.93
N LEU A 81 -8.12 -5.49 2.87
CA LEU A 81 -9.56 -5.74 2.86
C LEU A 81 -9.88 -6.89 1.90
N VAL A 82 -10.48 -7.97 2.40
CA VAL A 82 -10.80 -9.18 1.62
C VAL A 82 -11.56 -8.86 0.32
N PRO A 83 -12.59 -7.99 0.31
CA PRO A 83 -13.29 -7.67 -0.94
C PRO A 83 -12.42 -6.92 -1.96
N VAL A 84 -11.46 -6.10 -1.51
CA VAL A 84 -10.50 -5.41 -2.40
C VAL A 84 -9.54 -6.42 -3.02
N LEU A 85 -9.03 -7.35 -2.22
CA LEU A 85 -8.20 -8.44 -2.74
C LEU A 85 -8.99 -9.27 -3.75
N ARG A 86 -10.24 -9.64 -3.44
CA ARG A 86 -11.10 -10.42 -4.34
C ARG A 86 -11.33 -9.69 -5.67
N LEU A 87 -11.54 -8.38 -5.64
CA LEU A 87 -11.68 -7.53 -6.83
C LEU A 87 -10.40 -7.56 -7.67
N LEU A 88 -9.24 -7.29 -7.06
CA LEU A 88 -7.95 -7.29 -7.76
C LEU A 88 -7.62 -8.65 -8.39
N ARG A 89 -8.02 -9.75 -7.73
CA ARG A 89 -7.91 -11.10 -8.30
C ARG A 89 -8.67 -11.23 -9.61
N GLU A 90 -9.89 -10.68 -9.70
CA GLU A 90 -10.72 -10.71 -10.92
C GLU A 90 -10.08 -9.90 -12.05
N GLU A 91 -9.34 -8.85 -11.71
CA GLU A 91 -8.57 -8.03 -12.67
C GLU A 91 -7.21 -8.65 -13.06
N GLY A 92 -6.88 -9.83 -12.54
CA GLY A 92 -5.65 -10.57 -12.84
C GLY A 92 -4.43 -10.13 -12.01
N VAL A 93 -4.65 -9.52 -10.86
CA VAL A 93 -3.61 -9.09 -9.92
C VAL A 93 -3.51 -10.09 -8.76
N GLY A 94 -2.29 -10.52 -8.44
CA GLY A 94 -1.96 -11.41 -7.33
C GLY A 94 -1.81 -10.67 -5.99
N ALA A 95 -1.11 -11.29 -5.04
CA ALA A 95 -0.90 -10.72 -3.70
C ALA A 95 0.56 -10.81 -3.24
N GLU A 96 1.10 -9.70 -2.74
CA GLU A 96 2.29 -9.70 -1.90
C GLU A 96 1.83 -9.56 -0.44
N VAL A 97 2.23 -10.51 0.40
CA VAL A 97 1.87 -10.59 1.80
C VAL A 97 3.11 -10.47 2.68
N ALA A 98 2.98 -9.73 3.78
CA ALA A 98 4.08 -9.44 4.71
C ALA A 98 3.83 -10.01 6.12
N SER A 99 2.79 -10.82 6.32
CA SER A 99 2.47 -11.47 7.61
C SER A 99 1.50 -12.65 7.45
N PRO A 100 1.30 -13.48 8.50
CA PRO A 100 0.29 -14.55 8.48
C PRO A 100 -1.13 -13.99 8.35
N GLY A 101 -1.38 -12.81 8.94
CA GLY A 101 -2.67 -12.13 8.82
C GLY A 101 -2.97 -11.75 7.38
N GLU A 102 -2.00 -11.16 6.68
CA GLU A 102 -2.16 -10.82 5.26
C GLU A 102 -2.32 -12.06 4.38
N LEU A 103 -1.60 -13.15 4.67
CA LEU A 103 -1.79 -14.43 4.00
C LEU A 103 -3.21 -14.98 4.22
N ALA A 104 -3.72 -14.92 5.45
CA ALA A 104 -5.07 -15.35 5.77
C ALA A 104 -6.12 -14.51 5.00
N LEU A 105 -5.92 -13.20 4.88
CA LEU A 105 -6.79 -12.32 4.08
C LEU A 105 -6.74 -12.65 2.58
N ALA A 106 -5.54 -12.88 2.03
CA ALA A 106 -5.37 -13.28 0.63
C ALA A 106 -6.07 -14.61 0.34
N ARG A 107 -5.94 -15.60 1.25
CA ARG A 107 -6.64 -16.89 1.15
C ARG A 107 -8.15 -16.75 1.27
N ALA A 108 -8.64 -15.90 2.18
CA ALA A 108 -10.08 -15.60 2.30
C ALA A 108 -10.64 -14.93 1.04
N ALA A 109 -9.82 -14.13 0.35
CA ALA A 109 -10.14 -13.58 -0.97
C ALA A 109 -10.00 -14.60 -2.11
N GLY A 110 -9.54 -15.82 -1.80
CA GLY A 110 -9.28 -16.93 -2.71
C GLY A 110 -8.15 -16.64 -3.71
N MET A 111 -7.11 -15.91 -3.29
CA MET A 111 -5.91 -15.72 -4.10
C MET A 111 -5.24 -17.08 -4.40
N PRO A 112 -4.89 -17.35 -5.66
CA PRO A 112 -4.09 -18.52 -6.00
C PRO A 112 -2.71 -18.48 -5.33
N VAL A 113 -2.19 -19.64 -4.95
CA VAL A 113 -0.86 -19.74 -4.31
C VAL A 113 0.25 -19.37 -5.29
N GLU A 114 0.04 -19.63 -6.58
CA GLU A 114 0.98 -19.37 -7.68
C GLU A 114 1.15 -17.88 -7.97
N THR A 115 0.20 -17.05 -7.54
CA THR A 115 0.22 -15.59 -7.68
C THR A 115 0.41 -14.87 -6.35
N THR A 116 0.88 -15.59 -5.33
CA THR A 116 1.15 -15.05 -3.99
C THR A 116 2.65 -15.05 -3.69
N VAL A 117 3.15 -13.96 -3.11
CA VAL A 117 4.54 -13.76 -2.70
C VAL A 117 4.59 -13.41 -1.21
N LEU A 118 5.48 -14.03 -0.43
CA LEU A 118 5.69 -13.76 0.99
C LEU A 118 7.02 -13.03 1.22
N ASP A 119 6.92 -11.79 1.70
CA ASP A 119 8.01 -10.82 1.75
C ASP A 119 8.27 -10.20 3.14
N SER A 120 7.68 -10.78 4.18
CA SER A 120 7.89 -10.35 5.56
C SER A 120 9.39 -10.34 5.93
N PRO A 121 9.93 -9.30 6.60
CA PRO A 121 11.33 -9.29 7.02
C PRO A 121 11.62 -10.16 8.26
N ALA A 122 10.60 -10.76 8.87
CA ALA A 122 10.71 -11.45 10.15
C ALA A 122 9.98 -12.80 10.14
N LYS A 123 10.18 -13.61 9.09
CA LYS A 123 9.46 -14.88 8.91
C LYS A 123 9.84 -15.89 10.00
N THR A 124 8.86 -16.37 10.75
CA THR A 124 9.03 -17.44 11.73
C THR A 124 9.20 -18.80 11.03
N PRO A 125 9.77 -19.82 11.72
CA PRO A 125 9.80 -21.19 11.17
C PRO A 125 8.42 -21.75 10.84
N ALA A 126 7.36 -21.32 11.55
CA ALA A 126 5.99 -21.74 11.27
C ALA A 126 5.48 -21.14 9.95
N GLU A 127 5.70 -19.84 9.75
CA GLU A 127 5.35 -19.14 8.50
C GLU A 127 6.07 -19.72 7.28
N LEU A 128 7.39 -19.94 7.39
CA LEU A 128 8.18 -20.54 6.31
C LEU A 128 7.64 -21.93 5.95
N ARG A 129 7.36 -22.77 6.95
CA ARG A 129 6.82 -24.11 6.71
C ARG A 129 5.45 -24.07 6.02
N GLU A 130 4.55 -23.18 6.46
CA GLU A 130 3.25 -23.01 5.82
C GLU A 130 3.44 -22.58 4.35
N ALA A 131 4.19 -21.51 4.09
CA ALA A 131 4.43 -20.99 2.74
C ALA A 131 5.05 -22.04 1.80
N LEU A 132 6.09 -22.75 2.25
CA LEU A 132 6.76 -23.82 1.52
C LEU A 132 5.82 -25.00 1.22
N SER A 133 4.94 -25.35 2.16
CA SER A 133 3.94 -26.42 1.98
C SER A 133 2.85 -26.05 0.99
N LEU A 134 2.46 -24.78 0.95
CA LEU A 134 1.45 -24.25 0.03
C LEU A 134 2.00 -23.98 -1.38
N GLY A 135 3.33 -23.92 -1.54
CA GLY A 135 3.97 -23.56 -2.81
C GLY A 135 4.00 -22.04 -3.08
N ILE A 136 3.81 -21.23 -2.04
CA ILE A 136 3.87 -19.76 -2.13
C ILE A 136 5.31 -19.35 -2.38
N ALA A 137 5.52 -18.34 -3.23
CA ALA A 137 6.85 -17.82 -3.46
C ALA A 137 7.39 -17.11 -2.21
N VAL A 138 8.66 -17.35 -1.88
CA VAL A 138 9.30 -16.76 -0.68
C VAL A 138 10.63 -16.13 -1.06
N ASN A 139 10.81 -14.88 -0.69
CA ASN A 139 12.10 -14.20 -0.77
C ASN A 139 12.74 -14.18 0.63
N ALA A 140 13.87 -14.87 0.79
CA ALA A 140 14.67 -14.85 2.01
C ALA A 140 15.21 -13.44 2.24
N ASP A 141 14.92 -12.84 3.40
CA ASP A 141 15.34 -11.45 3.66
C ASP A 141 16.83 -11.33 4.03
N ASN A 142 17.39 -12.35 4.69
CA ASN A 142 18.76 -12.34 5.21
C ASN A 142 19.34 -13.76 5.34
N PRO A 143 20.65 -13.92 5.63
CA PRO A 143 21.30 -15.22 5.74
C PRO A 143 20.67 -16.18 6.75
N GLN A 144 20.23 -15.69 7.92
CA GLN A 144 19.63 -16.56 8.94
C GLN A 144 18.28 -17.11 8.50
N GLU A 145 17.52 -16.33 7.73
CA GLU A 145 16.27 -16.81 7.13
C GLU A 145 16.54 -17.86 6.04
N LEU A 146 17.59 -17.67 5.23
CA LEU A 146 18.02 -18.66 4.25
C LEU A 146 18.41 -19.99 4.91
N ASP A 147 19.12 -19.97 6.05
CA ASP A 147 19.46 -21.19 6.81
C ASP A 147 18.23 -21.95 7.31
N ARG A 148 17.16 -21.21 7.66
CA ARG A 148 15.86 -21.82 8.04
C ARG A 148 15.22 -22.51 6.83
N ILE A 149 15.26 -21.88 5.67
CA ILE A 149 14.75 -22.46 4.42
C ILE A 149 15.56 -23.70 4.05
N ASP A 150 16.88 -23.67 4.15
CA ASP A 150 17.75 -24.84 3.91
C ASP A 150 17.33 -26.04 4.77
N THR A 151 17.03 -25.79 6.04
CA THR A 151 16.58 -26.83 6.97
C THR A 151 15.24 -27.44 6.54
N LEU A 152 14.31 -26.62 6.07
CA LEU A 152 13.01 -27.08 5.59
C LEU A 152 13.11 -27.81 4.24
N MET A 153 13.95 -27.34 3.32
CA MET A 153 14.20 -27.99 2.03
C MET A 153 14.78 -29.40 2.19
N ARG A 154 15.71 -29.61 3.14
CA ARG A 154 16.25 -30.94 3.47
C ARG A 154 15.20 -31.92 3.98
N SER A 155 14.13 -31.42 4.60
CA SER A 155 13.03 -32.26 5.09
C SER A 155 12.00 -32.65 4.01
N GLY A 156 12.25 -32.29 2.73
CA GLY A 156 11.38 -32.60 1.60
C GLY A 156 10.24 -31.60 1.39
N ALA A 157 10.26 -30.46 2.07
CA ALA A 157 9.31 -29.37 1.84
C ALA A 157 9.83 -28.47 0.72
N GLY A 158 9.19 -28.45 -0.45
CA GLY A 158 9.44 -27.38 -1.40
C GLY A 158 8.90 -27.61 -2.81
N ARG A 159 7.72 -27.06 -3.08
CA ARG A 159 7.27 -26.71 -4.45
C ARG A 159 7.35 -25.19 -4.70
N SER A 160 7.73 -24.42 -3.69
CA SER A 160 7.78 -22.95 -3.74
C SER A 160 8.89 -22.44 -4.65
N PRO A 161 8.62 -21.38 -5.43
CA PRO A 161 9.65 -20.54 -5.99
C PRO A 161 10.40 -19.79 -4.87
N LEU A 162 11.72 -19.87 -4.85
CA LEU A 162 12.54 -19.31 -3.77
C LEU A 162 13.57 -18.33 -4.31
N GLY A 163 13.77 -17.24 -3.57
CA GLY A 163 14.76 -16.21 -3.89
C GLY A 163 15.38 -15.58 -2.67
N ILE A 164 16.30 -14.66 -2.92
CA ILE A 164 16.89 -13.78 -1.91
C ILE A 164 16.44 -12.35 -2.20
N ARG A 165 16.03 -11.63 -1.17
CA ARG A 165 15.83 -10.19 -1.22
C ARG A 165 17.17 -9.49 -1.07
N VAL A 166 17.48 -8.60 -2.00
CA VAL A 166 18.72 -7.81 -2.00
C VAL A 166 18.40 -6.32 -1.88
N ASN A 167 19.36 -5.59 -1.33
CA ASN A 167 19.35 -4.15 -1.25
C ASN A 167 20.46 -3.59 -2.14
N PRO A 168 20.12 -3.00 -3.30
CA PRO A 168 21.08 -2.39 -4.22
C PRO A 168 21.87 -1.19 -3.67
N GLN A 169 21.46 -0.62 -2.53
CA GLN A 169 22.05 0.54 -1.89
C GLN A 169 22.23 1.74 -2.85
N VAL A 170 21.21 2.01 -3.67
CA VAL A 170 21.26 3.10 -4.66
C VAL A 170 20.98 4.48 -4.04
N GLY A 171 20.42 4.54 -2.83
CA GLY A 171 20.13 5.79 -2.11
C GLY A 171 18.71 5.84 -1.52
N GLY A 172 18.42 6.91 -0.78
CA GLY A 172 17.10 7.20 -0.22
C GLY A 172 16.34 8.27 -0.99
N GLY A 173 15.02 8.33 -0.78
CA GLY A 173 14.16 9.41 -1.25
C GLY A 173 14.08 10.56 -0.25
N SER A 174 13.24 11.56 -0.55
CA SER A 174 12.99 12.69 0.35
C SER A 174 12.24 12.32 1.64
N ILE A 175 11.71 11.09 1.75
CA ILE A 175 11.04 10.57 2.94
C ILE A 175 11.86 9.39 3.49
N GLU A 176 12.60 9.65 4.57
CA GLU A 176 13.56 8.69 5.14
C GLU A 176 12.89 7.37 5.55
N ALA A 177 11.75 7.44 6.25
CA ALA A 177 11.00 6.27 6.72
C ALA A 177 10.49 5.35 5.59
N LEU A 178 10.54 5.80 4.34
CA LEU A 178 10.13 5.06 3.15
C LEU A 178 11.31 4.66 2.25
N SER A 179 12.52 4.99 2.65
CA SER A 179 13.74 4.71 1.89
C SER A 179 14.28 3.32 2.24
N THR A 180 13.95 2.32 1.42
CA THR A 180 14.29 0.92 1.67
C THR A 180 15.61 0.45 1.07
N ALA A 181 16.22 1.27 0.20
CA ALA A 181 17.48 0.97 -0.48
C ALA A 181 18.65 1.83 0.04
N THR A 182 18.65 2.17 1.33
CA THR A 182 19.72 2.90 2.01
C THR A 182 20.77 1.95 2.57
N ALA A 183 21.93 2.49 2.96
CA ALA A 183 23.03 1.70 3.52
C ALA A 183 22.67 1.03 4.86
N THR A 184 21.75 1.61 5.63
CA THR A 184 21.33 1.13 6.96
C THR A 184 19.93 0.52 6.96
N SER A 185 19.39 0.20 5.78
CA SER A 185 18.08 -0.45 5.66
C SER A 185 18.09 -1.82 6.33
N LYS A 186 17.01 -2.14 7.04
CA LYS A 186 16.84 -3.45 7.68
C LYS A 186 16.44 -4.57 6.71
N PHE A 187 16.28 -4.25 5.42
CA PHE A 187 15.68 -5.15 4.44
C PHE A 187 16.72 -5.63 3.43
N GLY A 188 16.73 -6.93 3.16
CA GLY A 188 17.56 -7.54 2.14
C GLY A 188 19.07 -7.49 2.42
N VAL A 189 19.82 -8.26 1.65
CA VAL A 189 21.29 -8.26 1.72
C VAL A 189 21.85 -7.01 1.02
N ALA A 190 22.57 -6.19 1.77
CA ALA A 190 23.20 -4.93 1.32
C ALA A 190 24.35 -5.19 0.34
N LEU A 191 24.13 -5.03 -0.97
CA LEU A 191 25.06 -5.47 -2.02
C LEU A 191 26.40 -4.71 -2.11
N ARG A 192 26.50 -3.52 -1.53
CA ARG A 192 27.70 -2.68 -1.47
C ARG A 192 28.52 -2.94 -0.22
N ASP A 193 27.99 -3.68 0.75
CA ASP A 193 28.76 -4.09 1.93
C ASP A 193 29.84 -5.10 1.52
N GLU A 194 30.97 -5.09 2.23
CA GLU A 194 32.13 -5.92 1.89
C GLU A 194 31.75 -7.40 1.85
N GLY A 195 32.01 -8.06 0.71
CA GLY A 195 31.72 -9.48 0.49
C GLY A 195 30.24 -9.84 0.30
N ALA A 196 29.30 -8.92 0.51
CA ALA A 196 27.87 -9.24 0.49
C ALA A 196 27.37 -9.68 -0.90
N ARG A 197 27.79 -9.01 -1.98
CA ARG A 197 27.45 -9.41 -3.35
C ARG A 197 27.99 -10.81 -3.68
N GLU A 198 29.24 -11.08 -3.32
CA GLU A 198 29.86 -12.39 -3.53
C GLU A 198 29.16 -13.48 -2.72
N TRP A 199 28.78 -13.18 -1.47
CA TRP A 199 27.98 -14.09 -0.65
C TRP A 199 26.67 -14.45 -1.33
N VAL A 200 25.94 -13.47 -1.90
CA VAL A 200 24.71 -13.74 -2.64
C VAL A 200 25.00 -14.65 -3.82
N VAL A 201 26.00 -14.34 -4.65
CA VAL A 201 26.35 -15.17 -5.80
C VAL A 201 26.67 -16.62 -5.38
N GLN A 202 27.49 -16.80 -4.35
CA GLN A 202 27.84 -18.12 -3.85
C GLN A 202 26.61 -18.86 -3.28
N ALA A 203 25.71 -18.14 -2.59
CA ALA A 203 24.49 -18.72 -2.06
C ALA A 203 23.62 -19.36 -3.16
N TYR A 204 23.53 -18.73 -4.34
CA TYR A 204 22.86 -19.34 -5.51
C TYR A 204 23.65 -20.52 -6.06
N LEU A 205 24.97 -20.42 -6.21
CA LEU A 205 25.78 -21.54 -6.73
C LEU A 205 25.65 -22.81 -5.85
N ASP A 206 25.60 -22.63 -4.53
CA ASP A 206 25.43 -23.72 -3.56
C ASP A 206 24.00 -24.27 -3.51
N ARG A 207 23.01 -23.49 -3.97
CA ARG A 207 21.58 -23.80 -3.87
C ARG A 207 20.91 -23.70 -5.24
N PRO A 208 20.99 -24.74 -6.08
CA PRO A 208 20.40 -24.74 -7.42
C PRO A 208 18.89 -24.47 -7.48
N TRP A 209 18.18 -24.66 -6.37
CA TRP A 209 16.75 -24.40 -6.20
C TRP A 209 16.40 -22.93 -5.93
N LEU A 210 17.38 -22.06 -5.68
CA LEU A 210 17.16 -20.62 -5.70
C LEU A 210 17.05 -20.14 -7.15
N THR A 211 15.87 -19.63 -7.52
CA THR A 211 15.55 -19.24 -8.91
C THR A 211 14.98 -17.83 -9.05
N ARG A 212 14.64 -17.17 -7.95
CA ARG A 212 14.12 -15.79 -7.95
C ARG A 212 15.13 -14.84 -7.34
N LEU A 213 15.12 -13.57 -7.74
CA LEU A 213 15.85 -12.50 -7.06
C LEU A 213 14.89 -11.31 -6.86
N HIS A 214 14.87 -10.74 -5.65
CA HIS A 214 13.96 -9.65 -5.30
C HIS A 214 14.71 -8.41 -4.88
N ALA A 215 14.21 -7.25 -5.29
CA ALA A 215 14.63 -5.97 -4.73
C ALA A 215 13.44 -5.01 -4.64
N HIS A 216 13.39 -4.23 -3.57
CA HIS A 216 12.46 -3.11 -3.43
C HIS A 216 13.23 -1.78 -3.38
N THR A 217 13.24 -1.08 -4.51
CA THR A 217 14.22 -0.02 -4.79
C THR A 217 13.75 1.39 -4.47
N GLY A 218 12.52 1.56 -3.98
CA GLY A 218 12.02 2.85 -3.53
C GLY A 218 10.56 2.85 -3.10
N SER A 219 10.10 3.99 -2.62
CA SER A 219 8.70 4.27 -2.29
C SER A 219 8.44 5.77 -2.47
N GLN A 220 7.40 6.32 -1.85
CA GLN A 220 7.07 7.75 -1.95
C GLN A 220 8.28 8.63 -1.63
N GLY A 221 8.58 9.59 -2.51
CA GLY A 221 9.73 10.49 -2.39
C GLY A 221 11.00 10.00 -3.09
N VAL A 222 11.00 8.80 -3.69
CA VAL A 222 12.12 8.29 -4.50
C VAL A 222 11.89 8.62 -5.98
N PRO A 223 12.85 9.26 -6.69
CA PRO A 223 12.72 9.52 -8.13
C PRO A 223 12.71 8.24 -8.97
N LEU A 224 11.96 8.24 -10.08
CA LEU A 224 11.86 7.07 -10.97
C LEU A 224 13.22 6.60 -11.50
N THR A 225 14.13 7.52 -11.80
CA THR A 225 15.50 7.21 -12.27
C THR A 225 16.29 6.44 -11.23
N LEU A 226 16.10 6.75 -9.93
CA LEU A 226 16.74 6.03 -8.84
C LEU A 226 16.16 4.63 -8.67
N MET A 227 14.84 4.49 -8.78
CA MET A 227 14.18 3.19 -8.79
C MET A 227 14.68 2.31 -9.95
N ALA A 228 14.77 2.86 -11.16
CA ALA A 228 15.29 2.16 -12.34
C ALA A 228 16.75 1.74 -12.17
N ARG A 229 17.58 2.59 -11.55
CA ARG A 229 18.97 2.22 -11.21
C ARG A 229 19.02 1.03 -10.24
N GLY A 230 18.17 0.99 -9.23
CA GLY A 230 18.10 -0.16 -8.31
C GLY A 230 17.70 -1.45 -9.03
N VAL A 231 16.76 -1.35 -9.99
CA VAL A 231 16.37 -2.49 -10.84
C VAL A 231 17.53 -2.93 -11.73
N ALA A 232 18.28 -1.99 -12.31
CA ALA A 232 19.45 -2.29 -13.14
C ALA A 232 20.53 -3.07 -12.36
N GLU A 233 20.81 -2.68 -11.11
CA GLU A 233 21.77 -3.38 -10.24
C GLU A 233 21.30 -4.82 -9.90
N THR A 234 20.00 -4.99 -9.68
CA THR A 234 19.38 -6.30 -9.41
C THR A 234 19.44 -7.20 -10.64
N TYR A 235 19.12 -6.65 -11.81
CA TYR A 235 19.27 -7.34 -13.10
C TYR A 235 20.73 -7.75 -13.36
N ALA A 236 21.70 -6.85 -13.12
CA ALA A 236 23.11 -7.15 -13.30
C ALA A 236 23.60 -8.28 -12.38
N LEU A 237 23.08 -8.36 -11.14
CA LEU A 237 23.35 -9.47 -10.23
C LEU A 237 22.76 -10.79 -10.75
N ALA A 238 21.54 -10.78 -11.28
CA ALA A 238 20.94 -11.98 -11.87
C ALA A 238 21.74 -12.52 -13.07
N GLU A 239 22.19 -11.64 -13.96
CA GLU A 239 23.06 -12.01 -15.08
C GLU A 239 24.41 -12.56 -14.61
N GLU A 240 24.99 -11.99 -13.55
CA GLU A 240 26.22 -12.49 -12.93
C GLU A 240 26.06 -13.90 -12.36
N ILE A 241 24.98 -14.14 -11.60
CA ILE A 241 24.64 -15.45 -11.06
C ILE A 241 24.47 -16.47 -12.19
N ASN A 242 23.68 -16.14 -13.21
CA ASN A 242 23.42 -17.02 -14.36
C ASN A 242 24.70 -17.35 -15.13
N ARG A 243 25.58 -16.36 -15.35
CA ARG A 243 26.87 -16.57 -16.01
C ARG A 243 27.78 -17.48 -15.20
N ARG A 244 27.90 -17.28 -13.88
CA ARG A 244 28.76 -18.11 -13.02
C ARG A 244 28.19 -19.52 -12.81
N ALA A 245 26.88 -19.68 -12.81
CA ALA A 245 26.22 -20.97 -12.77
C ALA A 245 26.33 -21.74 -14.10
N GLY A 246 26.64 -21.07 -15.21
CA GLY A 246 26.69 -21.65 -16.55
C GLY A 246 25.33 -22.06 -17.12
N ARG A 247 24.23 -21.61 -16.49
CA ARG A 247 22.83 -21.93 -16.86
C ARG A 247 21.91 -20.79 -16.41
N ARG A 248 20.67 -20.76 -16.93
CA ARG A 248 19.63 -19.89 -16.39
C ARG A 248 19.15 -20.43 -15.04
N GLN A 249 19.81 -19.99 -13.98
CA GLN A 249 19.45 -20.31 -12.61
C GLN A 249 18.41 -19.33 -12.08
N VAL A 250 18.70 -18.03 -12.11
CA VAL A 250 17.71 -16.99 -11.85
C VAL A 250 16.83 -16.86 -13.09
N ASP A 251 15.55 -17.16 -12.94
CA ASP A 251 14.54 -17.11 -14.00
C ASP A 251 13.45 -16.06 -13.77
N THR A 252 13.41 -15.49 -12.56
CA THR A 252 12.39 -14.52 -12.14
C THR A 252 13.04 -13.35 -11.42
N LEU A 253 12.70 -12.14 -11.86
CA LEU A 253 13.08 -10.90 -11.20
C LEU A 253 11.84 -10.23 -10.61
N ASP A 254 11.89 -10.04 -9.30
CA ASP A 254 10.87 -9.34 -8.55
C ASP A 254 11.39 -7.94 -8.21
N ILE A 255 10.86 -6.95 -8.94
CA ILE A 255 11.35 -5.56 -8.87
C ILE A 255 10.64 -4.74 -7.79
N GLY A 256 9.81 -5.40 -6.97
CA GLY A 256 9.08 -4.78 -5.89
C GLY A 256 8.06 -3.75 -6.38
N GLY A 257 7.57 -2.94 -5.45
CA GLY A 257 6.62 -1.88 -5.74
C GLY A 257 7.19 -0.47 -5.61
N GLY A 258 6.39 0.41 -5.01
CA GLY A 258 6.87 1.71 -4.55
C GLY A 258 6.76 2.87 -5.53
N LEU A 259 6.06 2.69 -6.66
CA LEU A 259 5.74 3.80 -7.57
C LEU A 259 5.10 4.95 -6.76
N PRO A 260 5.67 6.17 -6.80
CA PRO A 260 5.12 7.30 -6.08
C PRO A 260 3.73 7.71 -6.59
N VAL A 261 3.00 8.43 -5.75
CA VAL A 261 1.70 9.02 -6.10
C VAL A 261 1.76 10.53 -5.88
N ASN A 262 1.23 11.28 -6.82
CA ASN A 262 0.99 12.71 -6.67
C ASN A 262 -0.15 12.96 -5.66
N PHE A 263 0.17 13.53 -4.50
CA PHE A 263 -0.83 13.96 -3.50
C PHE A 263 -1.13 15.46 -3.56
N ALA A 264 -0.67 16.18 -4.59
CA ALA A 264 -0.90 17.62 -4.74
C ALA A 264 -2.14 17.94 -5.60
N SER A 265 -2.53 17.05 -6.53
CA SER A 265 -3.69 17.24 -7.40
C SER A 265 -4.40 15.92 -7.73
N ASP A 266 -5.51 15.98 -8.46
CA ASP A 266 -6.23 14.78 -8.92
C ASP A 266 -5.49 13.99 -10.01
N ALA A 267 -4.46 14.60 -10.62
CA ALA A 267 -3.68 13.97 -11.69
C ALA A 267 -2.92 12.72 -11.19
N THR A 268 -3.02 11.64 -11.97
CA THR A 268 -2.27 10.40 -11.76
C THR A 268 -0.87 10.57 -12.33
N THR A 269 0.11 10.88 -11.48
CA THR A 269 1.51 10.99 -11.87
C THR A 269 2.45 10.62 -10.71
N PRO A 270 3.59 9.96 -10.96
CA PRO A 270 3.95 9.31 -12.23
C PRO A 270 3.00 8.17 -12.61
N THR A 271 2.88 7.88 -13.90
CA THR A 271 2.05 6.76 -14.41
C THR A 271 2.85 5.46 -14.49
N TYR A 272 2.15 4.32 -14.50
CA TYR A 272 2.77 3.01 -14.75
C TYR A 272 3.51 2.98 -16.09
N ALA A 273 2.93 3.58 -17.13
CA ALA A 273 3.52 3.63 -18.46
C ALA A 273 4.84 4.43 -18.47
N GLN A 274 4.93 5.53 -17.72
CA GLN A 274 6.17 6.28 -17.57
C GLN A 274 7.26 5.42 -16.91
N TYR A 275 6.92 4.68 -15.85
CA TYR A 275 7.88 3.80 -15.18
C TYR A 275 8.29 2.62 -16.07
N ALA A 276 7.35 1.94 -16.72
CA ALA A 276 7.60 0.81 -17.60
C ALA A 276 8.48 1.20 -18.80
N ARG A 277 8.21 2.34 -19.45
CA ARG A 277 9.06 2.88 -20.54
C ARG A 277 10.45 3.27 -20.07
N LEU A 278 10.57 3.80 -18.85
CA LEU A 278 11.87 4.08 -18.26
C LEU A 278 12.67 2.79 -18.07
N LEU A 279 12.07 1.74 -17.51
CA LEU A 279 12.72 0.43 -17.38
C LEU A 279 13.15 -0.13 -18.75
N ALA A 280 12.31 0.00 -19.78
CA ALA A 280 12.64 -0.45 -21.12
C ALA A 280 13.86 0.26 -21.72
N ARG A 281 14.02 1.55 -21.43
CA ARG A 281 15.19 2.33 -21.85
C ARG A 281 16.44 1.98 -21.07
N GLU A 282 16.34 1.90 -19.74
CA GLU A 282 17.52 1.80 -18.85
C GLU A 282 17.97 0.35 -18.61
N VAL A 283 17.06 -0.62 -18.73
CA VAL A 283 17.32 -2.05 -18.45
C VAL A 283 16.66 -2.94 -19.51
N PRO A 284 16.96 -2.78 -20.82
CA PRO A 284 16.24 -3.49 -21.88
C PRO A 284 16.29 -5.03 -21.75
N GLY A 285 17.40 -5.58 -21.26
CA GLY A 285 17.53 -7.02 -21.04
C GLY A 285 16.62 -7.59 -19.94
N LEU A 286 16.05 -6.76 -19.06
CA LEU A 286 15.01 -7.19 -18.12
C LEU A 286 13.73 -7.60 -18.85
N LEU A 287 13.45 -6.96 -19.99
CA LEU A 287 12.16 -7.03 -20.69
C LEU A 287 12.22 -7.85 -21.99
N ASP A 288 13.37 -8.47 -22.31
CA ASP A 288 13.58 -9.25 -23.55
C ASP A 288 12.91 -10.64 -23.55
N GLY A 289 12.19 -10.98 -22.46
CA GLY A 289 11.49 -12.25 -22.27
C GLY A 289 12.30 -13.36 -21.61
N ARG A 290 13.53 -13.08 -21.18
CA ARG A 290 14.36 -14.07 -20.47
C ARG A 290 14.00 -14.25 -19.00
N TYR A 291 13.37 -13.25 -18.39
CA TYR A 291 12.93 -13.30 -16.99
C TYR A 291 11.40 -13.28 -16.92
N ARG A 292 10.84 -14.02 -15.97
CA ARG A 292 9.51 -13.69 -15.43
C ARG A 292 9.64 -12.43 -14.60
N LEU A 293 8.70 -11.51 -14.75
CA LEU A 293 8.72 -10.23 -14.03
C LEU A 293 7.67 -10.23 -12.93
N VAL A 294 8.03 -9.76 -11.74
CA VAL A 294 7.08 -9.51 -10.64
C VAL A 294 7.16 -8.05 -10.21
N THR A 295 6.01 -7.43 -9.94
CA THR A 295 5.91 -6.07 -9.38
C THR A 295 4.98 -6.07 -8.18
N GLU A 296 5.23 -5.21 -7.20
CA GLU A 296 4.54 -5.23 -5.89
C GLU A 296 3.85 -3.90 -5.55
N PHE A 297 3.17 -3.30 -6.53
CA PHE A 297 2.55 -1.99 -6.34
C PHE A 297 1.34 -2.06 -5.39
N GLY A 298 1.40 -1.28 -4.31
CA GLY A 298 0.25 -1.06 -3.41
C GLY A 298 -0.28 0.37 -3.49
N ARG A 299 0.57 1.36 -3.19
CA ARG A 299 0.17 2.78 -3.10
C ARG A 299 -0.45 3.30 -4.39
N SER A 300 0.27 3.14 -5.50
CA SER A 300 -0.13 3.68 -6.80
C SER A 300 -1.43 3.07 -7.31
N LEU A 301 -1.77 1.86 -6.86
CA LEU A 301 -2.95 1.13 -7.30
C LEU A 301 -4.20 1.59 -6.54
N LEU A 302 -4.06 1.98 -5.26
CA LEU A 302 -5.21 2.24 -4.39
C LEU A 302 -5.34 3.67 -3.91
N ALA A 303 -4.25 4.45 -3.77
CA ALA A 303 -4.28 5.73 -3.06
C ALA A 303 -5.38 6.67 -3.57
N LYS A 304 -5.44 6.88 -4.88
CA LYS A 304 -6.41 7.78 -5.52
C LYS A 304 -7.86 7.30 -5.47
N HIS A 305 -8.10 6.02 -5.15
CA HIS A 305 -9.41 5.40 -5.22
C HIS A 305 -10.03 5.17 -3.84
N GLY A 306 -9.51 5.82 -2.81
CA GLY A 306 -10.15 5.83 -1.49
C GLY A 306 -10.29 7.24 -0.92
N THR A 307 -11.36 7.43 -0.17
CA THR A 307 -11.70 8.69 0.47
C THR A 307 -12.27 8.41 1.86
N VAL A 308 -11.84 9.19 2.86
CA VAL A 308 -12.47 9.20 4.19
C VAL A 308 -13.34 10.44 4.25
N VAL A 309 -14.60 10.27 4.61
CA VAL A 309 -15.55 11.37 4.78
C VAL A 309 -15.95 11.44 6.23
N ALA A 310 -15.86 12.63 6.84
CA ALA A 310 -16.28 12.85 8.21
C ALA A 310 -17.15 14.09 8.33
N ARG A 311 -18.23 13.94 9.10
CA ARG A 311 -19.11 15.03 9.48
C ARG A 311 -18.38 16.03 10.38
N VAL A 312 -18.60 17.31 10.14
CA VAL A 312 -18.20 18.41 11.01
C VAL A 312 -19.20 18.49 12.15
N GLU A 313 -18.74 18.14 13.35
CA GLU A 313 -19.59 18.16 14.53
C GLU A 313 -19.75 19.58 15.08
N TYR A 314 -18.62 20.29 15.17
CA TYR A 314 -18.55 21.64 15.71
C TYR A 314 -17.58 22.50 14.92
N THR A 315 -17.85 23.79 14.88
CA THR A 315 -16.90 24.80 14.40
C THR A 315 -16.61 25.78 15.52
N LYS A 316 -15.39 26.30 15.56
CA LYS A 316 -14.97 27.31 16.54
C LYS A 316 -13.89 28.20 15.96
N THR A 317 -13.68 29.34 16.62
CA THR A 317 -12.52 30.20 16.37
C THR A 317 -11.60 30.14 17.57
N SER A 318 -10.32 29.85 17.34
CA SER A 318 -9.30 29.82 18.39
C SER A 318 -8.05 30.54 17.90
N GLY A 319 -7.56 31.53 18.65
CA GLY A 319 -6.39 32.32 18.25
C GLY A 319 -6.55 33.03 16.91
N GLY A 320 -7.78 33.39 16.52
CA GLY A 320 -8.09 34.01 15.22
C GLY A 320 -8.17 33.05 14.04
N ARG A 321 -7.98 31.73 14.26
CA ARG A 321 -8.12 30.70 13.22
C ARG A 321 -9.45 29.98 13.35
N ALA A 322 -10.10 29.73 12.22
CA ALA A 322 -11.27 28.85 12.16
C ALA A 322 -10.83 27.40 12.32
N VAL A 323 -11.60 26.61 13.07
CA VAL A 323 -11.34 25.19 13.32
C VAL A 323 -12.64 24.42 13.15
N ALA A 324 -12.64 23.46 12.23
CA ALA A 324 -13.70 22.47 12.08
C ALA A 324 -13.32 21.20 12.84
N VAL A 325 -14.12 20.79 13.82
CA VAL A 325 -13.93 19.57 14.61
C VAL A 325 -14.79 18.47 14.00
N THR A 326 -14.15 17.37 13.62
CA THR A 326 -14.76 16.29 12.85
C THR A 326 -14.61 14.95 13.56
N HIS A 327 -15.23 13.92 12.97
CA HIS A 327 -15.10 12.53 13.44
C HIS A 327 -13.93 11.76 12.82
N ALA A 328 -13.09 12.39 12.00
CA ALA A 328 -11.88 11.78 11.44
C ALA A 328 -10.62 12.46 11.96
N GLY A 329 -9.69 11.65 12.46
CA GLY A 329 -8.41 12.09 13.01
C GLY A 329 -7.39 10.96 12.97
N VAL A 330 -6.61 10.84 14.04
CA VAL A 330 -5.52 9.87 14.19
C VAL A 330 -5.96 8.43 13.98
N GLN A 331 -7.20 8.09 14.35
CA GLN A 331 -7.74 6.73 14.26
C GLN A 331 -7.82 6.21 12.82
N VAL A 332 -7.93 7.11 11.84
CA VAL A 332 -7.92 6.81 10.40
C VAL A 332 -6.70 7.34 9.66
N ALA A 333 -6.01 8.34 10.19
CA ALA A 333 -4.92 9.05 9.53
C ALA A 333 -3.68 9.22 10.42
N ALA A 334 -3.33 8.20 11.20
CA ALA A 334 -2.22 8.23 12.17
C ALA A 334 -0.91 8.82 11.60
N ARG A 335 -0.51 8.42 10.38
CA ARG A 335 0.72 8.93 9.75
C ARG A 335 0.66 10.42 9.46
N THR A 336 -0.48 10.91 8.97
CA THR A 336 -0.73 12.33 8.73
C THR A 336 -0.69 13.10 10.04
N VAL A 337 -1.34 12.58 11.08
CA VAL A 337 -1.41 13.26 12.38
C VAL A 337 -0.04 13.37 13.06
N TYR A 338 0.74 12.28 13.07
CA TYR A 338 2.05 12.28 13.74
C TYR A 338 3.17 12.92 12.91
N VAL A 339 3.08 12.89 11.58
CA VAL A 339 4.13 13.40 10.68
C VAL A 339 3.52 14.19 9.51
N PRO A 340 2.79 15.30 9.78
CA PRO A 340 1.97 16.00 8.79
C PRO A 340 2.76 16.60 7.63
N GLY A 341 4.03 16.97 7.86
CA GLY A 341 4.92 17.47 6.81
C GLY A 341 5.30 16.43 5.76
N SER A 342 5.38 15.15 6.14
CA SER A 342 5.69 14.04 5.22
C SER A 342 4.46 13.38 4.63
N TRP A 343 3.30 13.51 5.29
CA TRP A 343 2.04 12.86 4.92
C TRP A 343 0.86 13.85 4.87
N PRO A 344 0.95 14.95 4.10
CA PRO A 344 -0.14 15.88 4.00
C PRO A 344 -1.35 15.24 3.29
N LEU A 345 -2.54 15.50 3.80
CA LEU A 345 -3.79 15.14 3.14
C LEU A 345 -4.39 16.34 2.41
N ARG A 346 -4.92 16.07 1.21
CA ARG A 346 -5.86 16.96 0.52
C ARG A 346 -7.22 16.83 1.18
N ILE A 347 -7.80 17.96 1.58
CA ILE A 347 -9.14 18.00 2.19
C ILE A 347 -10.10 18.76 1.26
N GLY A 348 -11.23 18.13 0.93
CA GLY A 348 -12.37 18.78 0.29
C GLY A 348 -13.41 19.23 1.31
N ALA A 349 -14.07 20.37 1.04
CA ALA A 349 -15.22 20.85 1.80
C ALA A 349 -16.51 20.47 1.08
N TYR A 350 -17.45 19.84 1.79
CA TYR A 350 -18.75 19.47 1.24
C TYR A 350 -19.86 19.98 2.17
N ASP A 351 -20.94 20.48 1.59
CA ASP A 351 -22.07 21.00 2.35
C ASP A 351 -22.84 19.89 3.08
N ALA A 352 -23.80 20.26 3.94
CA ALA A 352 -24.65 19.30 4.65
C ALA A 352 -25.47 18.34 3.77
N LYS A 353 -25.55 18.57 2.44
CA LYS A 353 -26.17 17.67 1.46
C LYS A 353 -25.15 16.80 0.72
N GLY A 354 -23.88 16.81 1.15
CA GLY A 354 -22.81 16.04 0.54
C GLY A 354 -22.38 16.54 -0.83
N ARG A 355 -22.62 17.82 -1.17
CA ARG A 355 -22.18 18.43 -2.43
C ARG A 355 -20.90 19.23 -2.21
N PRO A 356 -19.96 19.32 -3.17
CA PRO A 356 -18.81 20.20 -3.05
C PRO A 356 -19.25 21.62 -2.64
N LYS A 357 -18.67 22.14 -1.57
CA LYS A 357 -19.03 23.44 -1.03
C LYS A 357 -18.42 24.54 -1.89
N GLU A 358 -19.22 25.53 -2.26
CA GLU A 358 -18.78 26.73 -2.95
C GLU A 358 -18.70 27.90 -1.96
N GLY A 359 -17.86 28.89 -2.28
CA GLY A 359 -17.72 30.11 -1.47
C GLY A 359 -16.29 30.60 -1.38
N PRO A 360 -16.07 31.75 -0.71
CA PRO A 360 -14.73 32.29 -0.52
C PRO A 360 -13.88 31.35 0.33
N ALA A 361 -12.60 31.23 -0.02
CA ALA A 361 -11.66 30.42 0.73
C ALA A 361 -11.31 31.12 2.05
N VAL A 362 -11.36 30.36 3.14
CA VAL A 362 -10.94 30.76 4.49
C VAL A 362 -9.88 29.79 4.97
N VAL A 363 -8.82 30.32 5.57
CA VAL A 363 -7.79 29.49 6.21
C VAL A 363 -8.37 28.88 7.48
N GLN A 364 -8.44 27.55 7.54
CA GLN A 364 -9.00 26.82 8.68
C GLN A 364 -8.25 25.51 8.96
N ASP A 365 -8.37 25.04 10.19
CA ASP A 365 -7.89 23.75 10.64
C ASP A 365 -9.01 22.71 10.58
N VAL A 366 -8.65 21.46 10.27
CA VAL A 366 -9.55 20.31 10.27
C VAL A 366 -9.07 19.34 11.35
N ALA A 367 -9.73 19.40 12.50
CA ALA A 367 -9.41 18.62 13.69
C ALA A 367 -10.20 17.31 13.74
N GLY A 368 -9.58 16.28 14.33
CA GLY A 368 -10.23 15.04 14.68
C GLY A 368 -10.80 15.03 16.11
N PRO A 369 -11.37 13.89 16.54
CA PRO A 369 -12.08 13.77 17.81
C PRO A 369 -11.19 13.35 19.01
N ALA A 370 -9.90 13.06 18.81
CA ALA A 370 -9.03 12.53 19.85
C ALA A 370 -8.59 13.61 20.86
N CYS A 371 -8.30 13.16 22.09
CA CYS A 371 -8.03 14.02 23.25
C CYS A 371 -6.54 14.43 23.32
N PHE A 372 -5.98 14.91 22.22
CA PHE A 372 -4.68 15.55 22.20
C PHE A 372 -4.63 16.63 21.12
N ALA A 373 -3.90 17.71 21.40
CA ALA A 373 -3.89 18.90 20.53
C ALA A 373 -3.40 18.64 19.10
N GLY A 374 -2.58 17.60 18.92
CA GLY A 374 -2.03 17.21 17.63
C GLY A 374 -3.02 16.52 16.70
N ASP A 375 -4.22 16.15 17.15
CA ASP A 375 -5.19 15.42 16.31
C ASP A 375 -5.82 16.31 15.23
N LEU A 376 -5.03 16.57 14.19
CA LEU A 376 -5.40 17.40 13.04
C LEU A 376 -5.19 16.58 11.76
N LEU A 377 -6.26 16.43 10.96
CA LEU A 377 -6.14 15.92 9.60
C LEU A 377 -5.39 16.90 8.71
N ALA A 378 -5.61 18.20 8.96
CA ALA A 378 -4.99 19.26 8.21
C ALA A 378 -4.93 20.56 9.00
N GLU A 379 -3.82 21.27 8.84
CA GLU A 379 -3.57 22.57 9.46
C GLU A 379 -3.51 23.66 8.38
N GLY A 380 -4.17 24.79 8.64
CA GLY A 380 -4.02 26.03 7.88
C GLY A 380 -4.45 25.90 6.41
N ARG A 381 -5.52 25.16 6.13
CA ARG A 381 -5.98 24.92 4.76
C ARG A 381 -6.87 26.04 4.26
N SER A 382 -6.55 26.55 3.08
CA SER A 382 -7.37 27.52 2.35
C SER A 382 -8.45 26.78 1.56
N MET A 383 -9.69 26.84 2.02
CA MET A 383 -10.85 26.14 1.43
C MET A 383 -12.16 26.84 1.88
N PRO A 384 -13.32 26.60 1.25
CA PRO A 384 -14.60 27.12 1.72
C PRO A 384 -14.82 26.81 3.21
N LEU A 385 -15.34 27.79 3.96
CA LEU A 385 -15.54 27.67 5.41
C LEU A 385 -16.46 26.49 5.72
N LEU A 386 -15.99 25.52 6.49
CA LEU A 386 -16.82 24.43 6.98
C LEU A 386 -17.73 24.93 8.10
N GLU A 387 -18.98 24.48 8.08
CA GLU A 387 -20.01 24.78 9.08
C GLU A 387 -20.45 23.49 9.79
N GLN A 388 -21.15 23.61 10.91
CA GLN A 388 -21.71 22.45 11.58
C GLN A 388 -22.64 21.67 10.63
N GLY A 389 -22.45 20.35 10.55
CA GLY A 389 -23.22 19.48 9.68
C GLY A 389 -22.67 19.33 8.26
N ASP A 390 -21.69 20.14 7.85
CA ASP A 390 -20.91 19.91 6.64
C ASP A 390 -20.02 18.66 6.78
N TYR A 391 -19.30 18.33 5.71
CA TYR A 391 -18.36 17.21 5.68
C TYR A 391 -16.96 17.65 5.25
N ALA A 392 -15.96 17.19 6.00
CA ALA A 392 -14.57 17.21 5.59
C ALA A 392 -14.23 15.89 4.88
N VAL A 393 -13.69 16.00 3.67
CA VAL A 393 -13.42 14.85 2.80
C VAL A 393 -11.92 14.70 2.60
N ALA A 394 -11.31 13.74 3.29
CA ALA A 394 -9.90 13.40 3.17
C ALA A 394 -9.66 12.52 1.93
N LEU A 395 -9.07 13.14 0.91
CA LEU A 395 -8.81 12.56 -0.39
C LEU A 395 -7.57 11.68 -0.39
N ASP A 396 -7.46 10.82 -1.39
CA ASP A 396 -6.29 9.99 -1.66
C ASP A 396 -5.93 9.01 -0.52
N THR A 397 -6.95 8.56 0.23
CA THR A 397 -6.81 7.72 1.42
C THR A 397 -6.93 6.21 1.13
N GLY A 398 -7.02 5.81 -0.13
CA GLY A 398 -7.24 4.39 -0.47
C GLY A 398 -6.10 3.45 -0.09
N ALA A 399 -4.88 3.98 0.10
CA ALA A 399 -3.70 3.21 0.49
C ALA A 399 -3.13 3.68 1.84
N TYR A 400 -2.96 2.73 2.75
CA TYR A 400 -2.40 2.86 4.11
C TYR A 400 -3.26 3.57 5.15
N TYR A 401 -4.47 4.05 4.80
CA TYR A 401 -5.40 4.61 5.79
C TYR A 401 -6.40 3.55 6.26
N PHE A 402 -7.08 2.87 5.34
CA PHE A 402 -7.98 1.75 5.69
C PHE A 402 -7.26 0.54 6.28
N ALA A 403 -5.93 0.48 6.10
CA ALA A 403 -5.06 -0.59 6.57
C ALA A 403 -4.74 -0.54 8.05
N HIS A 404 -4.73 0.65 8.65
CA HIS A 404 -4.41 0.81 10.06
C HIS A 404 -5.60 1.43 10.80
N HIS A 405 -5.82 0.94 12.00
CA HIS A 405 -6.72 1.57 12.95
C HIS A 405 -5.91 1.92 14.18
N TYR A 406 -5.85 3.21 14.53
CA TYR A 406 -5.22 3.64 15.76
C TYR A 406 -6.28 3.81 16.83
N GLY A 407 -6.50 2.77 17.63
CA GLY A 407 -7.58 2.68 18.64
C GLY A 407 -7.41 3.58 19.87
N TYR A 408 -6.67 4.69 19.74
CA TYR A 408 -6.56 5.69 20.80
C TYR A 408 -7.95 6.25 21.12
N ASN A 409 -8.18 6.54 22.41
CA ASN A 409 -9.50 6.89 22.96
C ASN A 409 -10.60 5.84 22.71
N SER A 410 -10.23 4.59 22.39
CA SER A 410 -11.20 3.54 22.08
C SER A 410 -12.18 3.95 20.97
N LEU A 411 -11.73 4.83 20.07
CA LEU A 411 -12.50 5.23 18.89
C LEU A 411 -12.74 4.00 18.02
N VAL A 412 -13.98 3.84 17.54
CA VAL A 412 -14.36 2.69 16.73
C VAL A 412 -13.73 2.77 15.35
N ARG A 413 -13.36 1.61 14.81
CA ARG A 413 -12.94 1.50 13.42
C ARG A 413 -14.12 1.82 12.48
N PRO A 414 -13.98 2.76 11.53
CA PRO A 414 -15.10 3.14 10.66
C PRO A 414 -15.42 2.05 9.63
N GLY A 415 -16.68 2.08 9.18
CA GLY A 415 -17.15 1.29 8.05
C GLY A 415 -16.49 1.73 6.75
N VAL A 416 -16.30 0.77 5.83
CA VAL A 416 -15.74 1.00 4.50
C VAL A 416 -16.71 0.45 3.46
N TYR A 417 -16.99 1.25 2.45
CA TYR A 417 -17.98 0.96 1.42
C TYR A 417 -17.37 1.16 0.04
N GLY A 418 -17.55 0.20 -0.85
CA GLY A 418 -17.24 0.36 -2.26
C GLY A 418 -18.41 1.02 -2.97
N PHE A 419 -18.13 1.90 -3.92
CA PHE A 419 -19.16 2.51 -4.78
C PHE A 419 -18.84 2.32 -6.26
N GLY A 420 -19.89 2.35 -7.06
CA GLY A 420 -19.83 2.35 -8.53
C GLY A 420 -20.85 3.33 -9.12
N PRO A 421 -21.05 3.33 -10.44
CA PRO A 421 -21.95 4.27 -11.11
C PRO A 421 -23.37 4.26 -10.55
N GLY A 422 -23.99 5.44 -10.47
CA GLY A 422 -25.39 5.60 -10.03
C GLY A 422 -25.57 5.54 -8.51
N GLY A 423 -24.56 5.98 -7.75
CA GLY A 423 -24.64 6.16 -6.29
C GLY A 423 -24.91 4.88 -5.48
N ARG A 424 -24.56 3.69 -5.98
CA ARG A 424 -24.77 2.42 -5.25
C ARG A 424 -23.58 2.06 -4.39
N PHE A 425 -23.84 1.51 -3.21
CA PHE A 425 -22.81 1.09 -2.26
C PHE A 425 -22.83 -0.42 -2.01
N ALA A 426 -21.64 -0.98 -1.78
CA ALA A 426 -21.43 -2.32 -1.25
C ALA A 426 -20.62 -2.24 0.04
N VAL A 427 -21.03 -2.96 1.07
CA VAL A 427 -20.27 -3.03 2.33
C VAL A 427 -18.99 -3.81 2.09
N VAL A 428 -17.83 -3.16 2.27
CA VAL A 428 -16.51 -3.80 2.21
C VAL A 428 -16.06 -4.24 3.61
N ARG A 429 -16.32 -3.39 4.62
CA ARG A 429 -16.12 -3.69 6.04
C ARG A 429 -17.15 -2.91 6.84
N ARG A 430 -17.83 -3.56 7.80
CA ARG A 430 -18.73 -2.87 8.73
C ARG A 430 -17.91 -1.99 9.71
N ALA A 431 -18.56 -0.98 10.28
CA ALA A 431 -17.98 -0.27 11.41
C ALA A 431 -17.85 -1.22 12.60
N GLN A 432 -16.79 -1.04 13.39
CA GLN A 432 -16.65 -1.74 14.67
C GLN A 432 -17.72 -1.25 15.63
N THR A 433 -18.35 -2.16 16.38
CA THR A 433 -19.31 -1.78 17.42
C THR A 433 -18.61 -1.51 18.75
N VAL A 434 -19.28 -0.82 19.67
CA VAL A 434 -18.73 -0.58 21.01
C VAL A 434 -18.57 -1.90 21.78
N GLU A 435 -19.47 -2.87 21.55
CA GLU A 435 -19.37 -4.20 22.14
C GLU A 435 -18.12 -4.94 21.64
N GLU A 436 -17.77 -4.80 20.36
CA GLU A 436 -16.53 -5.35 19.81
C GLU A 436 -15.29 -4.68 20.44
N VAL A 437 -15.34 -3.36 20.70
CA VAL A 437 -14.27 -2.66 21.45
C VAL A 437 -14.12 -3.22 22.86
N VAL A 438 -15.24 -3.44 23.57
CA VAL A 438 -15.22 -4.05 24.92
C VAL A 438 -14.68 -5.47 24.87
N ALA A 439 -15.09 -6.28 23.89
CA ALA A 439 -14.60 -7.64 23.73
C ALA A 439 -13.09 -7.68 23.44
N GLU A 440 -12.60 -6.84 22.53
CA GLU A 440 -11.18 -6.69 22.22
C GLU A 440 -10.35 -6.23 23.44
N SER A 441 -10.92 -5.35 24.26
CA SER A 441 -10.28 -4.81 25.47
C SER A 441 -10.29 -5.78 26.67
N GLY A 442 -10.75 -7.01 26.49
CA GLY A 442 -10.77 -8.02 27.54
C GLY A 442 -12.00 -7.94 28.44
N GLY A 443 -13.16 -7.55 27.90
CA GLY A 443 -14.41 -7.49 28.65
C GLY A 443 -14.87 -8.82 29.27
N ALA A 444 -14.32 -9.96 28.83
CA ALA A 444 -14.55 -11.27 29.44
C ALA A 444 -13.60 -11.58 30.61
N GLN A 445 -12.61 -10.72 30.86
CA GLN A 445 -11.51 -10.90 31.80
C GLN A 445 -11.52 -9.85 32.93
N VAL A 446 -12.70 -9.28 33.25
CA VAL A 446 -12.87 -8.17 34.22
C VAL A 446 -12.17 -8.44 35.56
N ASP A 447 -12.14 -9.69 35.99
CA ASP A 447 -11.57 -10.10 37.29
C ASP A 447 -10.11 -10.57 37.23
N ALA A 448 -9.47 -10.60 36.06
CA ALA A 448 -8.18 -11.25 35.86
C ALA A 448 -7.04 -10.64 36.69
N LEU A 449 -7.15 -9.35 37.06
CA LEU A 449 -6.15 -8.63 37.85
C LEU A 449 -6.55 -8.42 39.32
N THR A 450 -7.80 -8.71 39.69
CA THR A 450 -8.33 -8.44 41.04
C THR A 450 -8.52 -9.70 41.89
N ARG A 451 -8.58 -10.88 41.26
CA ARG A 451 -8.62 -12.16 42.00
C ARG A 451 -7.25 -12.52 42.58
N ALA A 452 -7.24 -13.05 43.80
CA ALA A 452 -6.06 -13.62 44.42
C ALA A 452 -5.67 -14.95 43.74
N GLY A 453 -4.36 -15.19 43.57
CA GLY A 453 -3.83 -16.43 43.00
C GLY A 453 -3.74 -16.40 41.47
N TRP A 454 -2.93 -15.48 40.93
CA TRP A 454 -2.69 -15.35 39.49
C TRP A 454 -2.16 -16.68 38.94
N ARG A 455 -2.89 -17.28 38.01
CA ARG A 455 -2.43 -18.42 37.24
C ARG A 455 -2.10 -17.93 35.85
N VAL A 456 -0.89 -18.20 35.38
CA VAL A 456 -0.57 -18.04 33.97
C VAL A 456 -1.36 -19.12 33.19
N PRO A 457 -2.04 -18.77 32.09
CA PRO A 457 -2.78 -19.71 31.26
C PRO A 457 -1.97 -20.92 30.82
#